data_AF-A0A0U1KL19-F1
#
_entry.id   AF-A0A0U1KL19-F1
#
_cell.length_a   1.000
_cell.length_b   1.000
_cell.length_c   1.000
_cell.angle_alpha   90.00
_cell.angle_beta   90.00
_cell.angle_gamma   90.00
#
_symmetry.space_group_name_H-M   'P 1'
#
loop_
_entity.id
_entity.type
_entity.pdbx_description
1 polymer ?
#
loop_
_entity_poly.entity_id
_entity_poly.type
_entity_poly.pdbx_seq_one_letter_code
_entity_poly.pdbx_strand_id
1 'polypeptide(L)'
;MKKLLVSLGLLVALILTGCSQDETNTDGNNEETDDTEQTTDSQDVKVALLDVQLNLTKAVSTYQQEINAYLTVSQDETSTEEAIQTAKDEAKTAAKEATNVLNSYDIQVELPEQEKEQYENAITTLNTYYQQVESSMNNEELDLSEADATWDKFQEQITEIYEQADLMVPDMAEALS
;
A
#
# COMPACT_ATOMS: atom_id res chain seq x y z
N MET A 1 12.29 -47.54 5.51
CA MET A 1 11.90 -48.49 4.44
C MET A 1 11.26 -47.67 3.33
N LYS A 2 11.93 -47.55 2.17
CA LYS A 2 11.52 -48.15 0.88
C LYS A 2 10.10 -47.71 0.47
N LYS A 3 10.01 -46.66 -0.35
CA LYS A 3 9.79 -46.70 -1.81
C LYS A 3 8.43 -47.29 -2.21
N LEU A 4 7.56 -46.44 -2.77
CA LEU A 4 6.56 -46.75 -3.81
C LEU A 4 6.43 -45.46 -4.65
N LEU A 5 7.07 -45.32 -5.82
CA LEU A 5 6.70 -45.81 -7.16
C LEU A 5 5.39 -45.23 -7.74
N VAL A 6 5.57 -44.16 -8.54
CA VAL A 6 5.18 -44.01 -9.97
C VAL A 6 3.86 -44.63 -10.46
N SER A 7 2.97 -43.77 -11.00
CA SER A 7 2.13 -44.00 -12.20
C SER A 7 1.58 -42.62 -12.65
N LEU A 8 1.98 -41.99 -13.75
CA LEU A 8 1.67 -42.25 -15.17
C LEU A 8 0.20 -42.58 -15.48
N GLY A 9 -0.56 -41.56 -15.89
CA GLY A 9 -1.78 -41.63 -16.71
C GLY A 9 -1.92 -40.26 -17.40
N LEU A 10 -1.57 -40.08 -18.67
CA LEU A 10 -2.30 -40.43 -19.88
C LEU A 10 -3.67 -39.71 -20.01
N LEU A 11 -3.63 -38.50 -20.60
CA LEU A 11 -4.32 -38.13 -21.87
C LEU A 11 -5.87 -38.13 -21.87
N VAL A 12 -6.46 -36.98 -22.21
CA VAL A 12 -7.38 -36.73 -23.38
C VAL A 12 -8.47 -35.66 -23.11
N ALA A 13 -8.48 -34.69 -24.03
CA ALA A 13 -9.56 -33.89 -24.65
C ALA A 13 -10.53 -32.99 -23.86
N LEU A 14 -10.41 -31.70 -24.21
CA LEU A 14 -11.44 -30.80 -24.75
C LEU A 14 -12.87 -31.33 -24.84
N ILE A 15 -13.79 -30.60 -24.20
CA ILE A 15 -15.17 -30.45 -24.65
C ILE A 15 -15.47 -28.96 -24.73
N LEU A 16 -15.55 -28.45 -25.97
CA LEU A 16 -16.20 -27.18 -26.29
C LEU A 16 -17.70 -27.45 -26.40
N THR A 17 -18.46 -26.90 -25.46
CA THR A 17 -19.91 -26.68 -25.53
C THR A 17 -20.14 -25.35 -24.86
N GLY A 18 -20.80 -24.34 -25.41
CA GLY A 18 -21.66 -24.24 -26.56
C GLY A 18 -22.47 -22.97 -26.28
N CYS A 19 -22.31 -21.96 -27.13
CA CYS A 19 -23.06 -20.72 -27.06
C CYS A 19 -24.53 -21.05 -27.36
N SER A 20 -25.40 -20.94 -26.36
CA SER A 20 -26.85 -20.93 -26.56
C SER A 20 -27.35 -19.52 -26.27
N GLN A 21 -27.49 -18.76 -27.35
CA GLN A 21 -28.38 -17.63 -27.45
C GLN A 21 -29.79 -18.19 -27.73
N ASP A 22 -30.75 -17.95 -26.84
CA ASP A 22 -32.14 -17.79 -27.26
C ASP A 22 -32.93 -16.94 -26.25
N GLU A 23 -33.62 -15.97 -26.83
CA GLU A 23 -34.48 -14.96 -26.22
C GLU A 23 -35.91 -15.54 -26.07
N THR A 24 -36.58 -15.36 -24.93
CA THR A 24 -37.86 -14.62 -24.79
C THR A 24 -38.62 -14.90 -23.47
N ASN A 25 -38.78 -13.82 -22.71
CA ASN A 25 -39.96 -13.34 -21.96
C ASN A 25 -40.75 -14.29 -21.02
N THR A 26 -40.73 -13.96 -19.73
CA THR A 26 -41.94 -13.93 -18.88
C THR A 26 -41.82 -12.82 -17.83
N ASP A 27 -42.80 -11.92 -17.84
CA ASP A 27 -43.05 -10.80 -16.95
C ASP A 27 -43.27 -11.24 -15.49
N GLY A 28 -42.67 -10.52 -14.54
CA GLY A 28 -42.72 -10.81 -13.11
C GLY A 28 -42.20 -9.69 -12.22
N ASN A 29 -42.87 -8.54 -12.25
CA ASN A 29 -43.02 -7.53 -11.20
C ASN A 29 -42.03 -7.51 -10.00
N ASN A 30 -40.98 -6.70 -10.13
CA ASN A 30 -40.53 -5.62 -9.23
C ASN A 30 -40.63 -5.82 -7.69
N GLU A 31 -39.49 -6.12 -7.06
CA GLU A 31 -38.77 -5.27 -6.08
C GLU A 31 -37.68 -6.14 -5.43
N GLU A 32 -36.55 -6.30 -6.10
CA GLU A 32 -35.30 -6.65 -5.44
C GLU A 32 -34.40 -5.43 -5.53
N THR A 33 -34.00 -4.95 -4.36
CA THR A 33 -32.91 -4.00 -4.18
C THR A 33 -31.68 -4.61 -4.82
N ASP A 34 -31.39 -4.15 -6.03
CA ASP A 34 -30.16 -4.44 -6.75
C ASP A 34 -29.05 -3.66 -6.03
N ASP A 35 -28.55 -4.23 -4.94
CA ASP A 35 -27.16 -4.03 -4.55
C ASP A 35 -26.35 -4.57 -5.73
N THR A 36 -26.09 -3.68 -6.69
CA THR A 36 -25.12 -3.93 -7.73
C THR A 36 -23.76 -3.98 -7.03
N GLU A 37 -23.43 -5.14 -6.45
CA GLU A 37 -22.05 -5.56 -6.28
C GLU A 37 -21.46 -5.59 -7.69
N GLN A 38 -20.89 -4.45 -8.06
CA GLN A 38 -20.06 -4.30 -9.23
C GLN A 38 -18.92 -5.29 -9.05
N THR A 39 -19.05 -6.45 -9.71
CA THR A 39 -18.02 -7.48 -9.75
C THR A 39 -16.90 -6.93 -10.62
N THR A 40 -16.10 -6.06 -10.03
CA THR A 40 -14.85 -5.56 -10.64
C THR A 40 -13.96 -6.77 -10.89
N ASP A 41 -13.45 -6.91 -12.12
CA ASP A 41 -12.60 -8.03 -12.46
C ASP A 41 -11.35 -8.03 -11.56
N SER A 42 -10.89 -9.21 -11.15
CA SER A 42 -9.72 -9.33 -10.26
C SER A 42 -8.49 -8.67 -10.87
N GLN A 43 -8.36 -8.68 -12.20
CA GLN A 43 -7.29 -7.97 -12.89
C GLN A 43 -7.41 -6.45 -12.77
N ASP A 44 -8.62 -5.88 -12.81
CA ASP A 44 -8.86 -4.45 -12.67
C ASP A 44 -8.53 -3.98 -11.24
N VAL A 45 -8.89 -4.78 -10.22
CA VAL A 45 -8.52 -4.50 -8.82
C VAL A 45 -7.00 -4.48 -8.66
N LYS A 46 -6.28 -5.47 -9.23
CA LYS A 46 -4.82 -5.52 -9.17
C LYS A 46 -4.17 -4.29 -9.79
N VAL A 47 -4.64 -3.83 -10.96
CA VAL A 47 -4.13 -2.61 -11.61
C VAL A 47 -4.44 -1.38 -10.74
N ALA A 48 -5.65 -1.29 -10.21
CA ALA A 48 -6.05 -0.19 -9.34
C ALA A 48 -5.17 -0.09 -8.10
N LEU A 49 -4.84 -1.20 -7.43
CA LEU A 49 -3.94 -1.21 -6.27
C LEU A 49 -2.54 -0.69 -6.62
N LEU A 50 -1.99 -1.08 -7.76
CA LEU A 50 -0.70 -0.58 -8.25
C LEU A 50 -0.74 0.94 -8.53
N ASP A 51 -1.84 1.44 -9.09
CA ASP A 51 -2.04 2.87 -9.30
C ASP A 51 -2.16 3.64 -7.98
N VAL A 52 -2.84 3.08 -6.98
CA VAL A 52 -2.92 3.67 -5.64
C VAL A 52 -1.54 3.77 -4.99
N GLN A 53 -0.73 2.71 -5.05
CA GLN A 53 0.65 2.74 -4.55
C GLN A 53 1.49 3.77 -5.27
N LEU A 54 1.44 3.82 -6.61
CA LEU A 54 2.21 4.80 -7.38
C LEU A 54 1.82 6.23 -7.01
N ASN A 55 0.52 6.51 -6.84
CA ASN A 55 0.02 7.82 -6.45
C ASN A 55 0.43 8.19 -5.03
N LEU A 56 0.36 7.24 -4.08
CA LEU A 56 0.81 7.44 -2.71
C LEU A 56 2.31 7.73 -2.66
N THR A 57 3.12 6.90 -3.33
CA THR A 57 4.58 7.10 -3.45
C THR A 57 4.91 8.46 -4.03
N LYS A 58 4.25 8.85 -5.12
CA LYS A 58 4.44 10.17 -5.72
C LYS A 58 4.06 11.31 -4.77
N ALA A 59 3.04 11.11 -3.94
CA ALA A 59 2.58 12.13 -3.00
C ALA A 59 3.58 12.37 -1.86
N VAL A 60 4.33 11.35 -1.42
CA VAL A 60 5.14 11.45 -0.19
C VAL A 60 6.64 11.17 -0.31
N SER A 61 7.12 10.56 -1.40
CA SER A 61 8.54 10.17 -1.59
C SER A 61 9.51 11.32 -1.36
N THR A 62 9.25 12.51 -1.93
CA THR A 62 10.12 13.68 -1.72
C THR A 62 10.27 14.03 -0.24
N TYR A 63 9.23 13.87 0.58
CA TYR A 63 9.32 14.15 2.02
C TYR A 63 10.08 13.07 2.77
N GLN A 64 9.86 11.81 2.41
CA GLN A 64 10.63 10.69 2.98
C GLN A 64 12.12 10.80 2.64
N GLN A 65 12.46 11.27 1.44
CA GLN A 65 13.85 11.50 1.03
C GLN A 65 14.57 12.49 1.94
N GLU A 66 13.93 13.59 2.35
CA GLU A 66 14.53 14.55 3.29
C GLU A 66 14.72 13.95 4.69
N ILE A 67 13.77 13.12 5.15
CA ILE A 67 13.90 12.37 6.41
C ILE A 67 15.10 11.41 6.32
N ASN A 68 15.20 10.64 5.24
CA ASN A 68 16.30 9.71 5.00
C ASN A 68 17.66 10.43 4.88
N ALA A 69 17.68 11.62 4.28
CA ALA A 69 18.87 12.45 4.18
C ALA A 69 19.39 12.86 5.56
N TYR A 70 18.51 13.31 6.45
CA TYR A 70 18.87 13.57 7.86
C TYR A 70 19.39 12.32 8.57
N LEU A 71 18.73 11.18 8.42
CA LEU A 71 19.19 9.93 9.05
C LEU A 71 20.58 9.52 8.53
N THR A 72 20.87 9.77 7.26
CA THR A 72 22.19 9.51 6.68
C THR A 72 23.25 10.46 7.24
N VAL A 73 22.97 11.77 7.23
CA VAL A 73 23.90 12.81 7.72
C VAL A 73 24.15 12.67 9.23
N SER A 74 23.13 12.33 10.02
CA SER A 74 23.26 12.16 11.48
C SER A 74 24.06 10.92 11.90
N GLN A 75 24.16 9.91 11.03
CA GLN A 75 24.97 8.71 11.25
C GLN A 75 26.39 8.82 10.69
N ASP A 76 26.66 9.83 9.86
CA ASP A 76 27.98 10.09 9.31
C ASP A 76 28.85 10.87 10.29
N GLU A 77 29.83 10.20 10.90
CA GLU A 77 30.78 10.78 11.86
C GLU A 77 31.62 11.93 11.27
N THR A 78 31.62 12.10 9.94
CA THR A 78 32.34 13.20 9.26
C THR A 78 31.49 14.45 9.05
N SER A 79 30.17 14.35 9.26
CA SER A 79 29.25 15.46 9.11
C SER A 79 29.45 16.51 10.21
N THR A 80 29.26 17.78 9.85
CA THR A 80 29.36 18.89 10.81
C THR A 80 28.06 19.04 11.60
N GLU A 81 28.14 19.61 12.80
CA GLU A 81 26.95 19.95 13.60
C GLU A 81 25.97 20.84 12.83
N GLU A 82 26.48 21.78 12.02
CA GLU A 82 25.68 22.65 11.16
C GLU A 82 24.94 21.88 10.05
N ALA A 83 25.60 20.89 9.43
CA ALA A 83 24.97 20.05 8.41
C ALA A 83 23.88 19.15 9.03
N ILE A 84 24.16 18.55 10.19
CA ILE A 84 23.20 17.73 10.92
C ILE A 84 21.97 18.57 11.32
N GLN A 85 22.18 19.78 11.83
CA GLN A 85 21.08 20.64 12.24
C GLN A 85 20.24 21.13 11.05
N THR A 86 20.89 21.46 9.92
CA THR A 86 20.18 21.86 8.69
C THR A 86 19.30 20.73 8.18
N ALA A 87 19.86 19.52 8.05
CA ALA A 87 19.10 18.35 7.61
C ALA A 87 17.98 17.99 8.59
N LYS A 88 18.18 18.18 9.91
CA LYS A 88 17.13 17.98 10.92
C LYS A 88 15.94 18.91 10.71
N ASP A 89 16.21 20.19 10.43
CA ASP A 89 15.16 21.19 10.21
C ASP A 89 14.39 20.95 8.89
N GLU A 90 15.09 20.50 7.85
CA GLU A 90 14.50 20.07 6.57
C GLU A 90 13.63 18.83 6.74
N ALA A 91 14.16 17.78 7.38
CA ALA A 91 13.41 16.54 7.66
C ALA A 91 12.17 16.78 8.52
N LYS A 92 12.26 17.66 9.53
CA LYS A 92 11.12 18.03 10.37
C LYS A 92 10.05 18.75 9.56
N THR A 93 10.45 19.67 8.69
CA THR A 93 9.54 20.36 7.76
C THR A 93 8.86 19.36 6.83
N ALA A 94 9.64 18.44 6.26
CA ALA A 94 9.16 17.39 5.38
C ALA A 94 8.15 16.47 6.06
N ALA A 95 8.42 16.01 7.29
CA ALA A 95 7.49 15.17 8.06
C ALA A 95 6.14 15.88 8.30
N LYS A 96 6.18 17.18 8.61
CA LYS A 96 4.99 18.01 8.75
C LYS A 96 4.22 18.18 7.44
N GLU A 97 4.93 18.41 6.33
CA GLU A 97 4.31 18.55 5.02
C GLU A 97 3.70 17.23 4.53
N ALA A 98 4.38 16.10 4.73
CA ALA A 98 3.84 14.78 4.47
C ALA A 98 2.53 14.54 5.26
N THR A 99 2.51 14.90 6.54
CA THR A 99 1.30 14.84 7.38
C THR A 99 0.16 15.67 6.78
N ASN A 100 0.44 16.89 6.32
CA ASN A 100 -0.59 17.75 5.70
C ASN A 100 -1.11 17.17 4.38
N VAL A 101 -0.22 16.62 3.56
CA VAL A 101 -0.58 15.94 2.31
C VAL A 101 -1.49 14.76 2.61
N LEU A 102 -1.09 13.88 3.53
CA LEU A 102 -1.87 12.67 3.87
C LEU A 102 -3.21 12.97 4.55
N ASN A 103 -3.31 14.01 5.37
CA ASN A 103 -4.59 14.45 5.95
C ASN A 103 -5.63 14.89 4.90
N SER A 104 -5.17 15.25 3.69
CA SER A 104 -6.03 15.64 2.56
C SER A 104 -5.96 14.65 1.40
N TYR A 105 -5.27 13.52 1.59
CA TYR A 105 -5.08 12.54 0.54
C TYR A 105 -6.37 11.75 0.36
N ASP A 106 -6.77 11.61 -0.90
CA ASP A 106 -7.96 10.88 -1.30
C ASP A 106 -7.55 9.89 -2.39
N ILE A 107 -8.05 8.67 -2.27
CA ILE A 107 -7.77 7.59 -3.22
C ILE A 107 -8.55 7.89 -4.50
N GLN A 108 -7.84 8.41 -5.51
CA GLN A 108 -8.41 8.84 -6.80
C GLN A 108 -8.82 7.68 -7.72
N VAL A 109 -8.48 6.45 -7.35
CA VAL A 109 -8.72 5.25 -8.15
C VAL A 109 -9.88 4.48 -7.53
N GLU A 110 -10.79 3.97 -8.36
CA GLU A 110 -11.89 3.15 -7.89
C GLU A 110 -11.35 1.79 -7.42
N LEU A 111 -11.57 1.51 -6.13
CA LEU A 111 -11.29 0.23 -5.49
C LEU A 111 -12.60 -0.34 -4.95
N PRO A 112 -12.73 -1.67 -4.85
CA PRO A 112 -13.79 -2.24 -4.04
C PRO A 112 -13.65 -1.77 -2.59
N GLU A 113 -14.78 -1.69 -1.88
CA GLU A 113 -14.87 -1.02 -0.58
C GLU A 113 -13.89 -1.60 0.46
N GLN A 114 -13.71 -2.92 0.46
CA GLN A 114 -12.81 -3.61 1.39
C GLN A 114 -11.35 -3.16 1.19
N GLU A 115 -10.84 -3.22 -0.04
CA GLU A 115 -9.47 -2.82 -0.35
C GLU A 115 -9.27 -1.32 -0.11
N LYS A 116 -10.28 -0.51 -0.42
CA LYS A 116 -10.26 0.94 -0.16
C LYS A 116 -10.10 1.23 1.33
N GLU A 117 -10.93 0.62 2.19
CA GLU A 117 -10.86 0.80 3.64
C GLU A 117 -9.52 0.32 4.20
N GLN A 118 -9.01 -0.83 3.72
CA GLN A 118 -7.69 -1.32 4.12
C GLN A 118 -6.57 -0.33 3.76
N TYR A 119 -6.62 0.26 2.56
CA TYR A 119 -5.64 1.25 2.12
C TYR A 119 -5.74 2.57 2.89
N GLU A 120 -6.95 3.06 3.19
CA GLU A 120 -7.17 4.26 4.02
C GLU A 120 -6.62 4.07 5.44
N ASN A 121 -6.75 2.87 6.00
CA ASN A 121 -6.15 2.50 7.27
C ASN A 121 -4.60 2.47 7.20
N ALA A 122 -4.03 1.99 6.10
CA ALA A 122 -2.59 2.03 5.86
C ALA A 122 -2.08 3.48 5.75
N ILE A 123 -2.78 4.33 4.98
CA ILE A 123 -2.46 5.75 4.84
C ILE A 123 -2.55 6.49 6.19
N THR A 124 -3.55 6.17 7.01
CA THR A 124 -3.67 6.73 8.36
C THR A 124 -2.49 6.33 9.23
N THR A 125 -2.02 5.08 9.14
CA THR A 125 -0.84 4.59 9.88
C THR A 125 0.43 5.29 9.41
N LEU A 126 0.61 5.47 8.10
CA LEU A 126 1.72 6.25 7.53
C LEU A 126 1.69 7.72 7.96
N ASN A 127 0.50 8.32 8.05
CA ASN A 127 0.33 9.67 8.58
C ASN A 127 0.78 9.75 10.06
N THR A 128 0.43 8.76 10.88
CA THR A 128 0.90 8.67 12.27
C THR A 128 2.42 8.53 12.35
N TYR A 129 3.04 7.76 11.45
CA TYR A 129 4.50 7.67 11.35
C TYR A 129 5.14 9.05 11.17
N TYR A 130 4.67 9.84 10.19
CA TYR A 130 5.24 11.18 9.96
C TYR A 130 5.03 12.13 11.15
N GLN A 131 3.89 12.05 11.84
CA GLN A 131 3.64 12.82 13.06
C GLN A 131 4.61 12.45 14.19
N GLN A 132 4.92 11.16 14.34
CA GLN A 132 5.90 10.68 15.32
C GLN A 132 7.31 11.12 14.95
N VAL A 133 7.70 11.04 13.67
CA VAL A 133 9.00 11.55 13.19
C VAL A 133 9.15 13.04 13.52
N GLU A 134 8.16 13.88 13.17
CA GLU A 134 8.18 15.31 13.50
C GLU A 134 8.31 15.53 15.01
N SER A 135 7.54 14.79 15.80
CA SER A 135 7.53 14.88 17.26
C SER A 135 8.88 14.51 17.87
N SER A 136 9.49 13.42 17.42
CA SER A 136 10.81 12.95 17.87
C SER A 136 11.91 13.94 17.55
N MET A 137 11.84 14.64 16.41
CA MET A 137 12.82 15.67 16.06
C MET A 137 12.73 16.93 16.94
N ASN A 138 11.65 17.11 17.71
CA ASN A 138 11.55 18.19 18.71
C ASN A 138 12.29 17.88 20.02
N ASN A 139 12.71 16.63 20.22
CA ASN A 139 13.41 16.23 21.43
C ASN A 139 14.91 16.56 21.34
N GLU A 140 15.55 16.65 22.51
CA GLU A 140 17.01 16.84 22.62
C GLU A 140 17.76 15.64 22.04
N GLU A 141 17.28 14.43 22.34
CA GLU A 141 17.77 13.17 21.77
C GLU A 141 16.73 12.61 20.80
N LEU A 142 17.19 12.20 19.62
CA LEU A 142 16.32 11.59 18.62
C LEU A 142 16.00 10.15 19.04
N ASP A 143 14.71 9.86 19.21
CA ASP A 143 14.20 8.51 19.41
C ASP A 143 13.11 8.23 18.36
N LEU A 144 13.38 7.32 17.44
CA LEU A 144 12.45 6.93 16.38
C LEU A 144 11.78 5.59 16.65
N SER A 145 11.98 4.97 17.82
CA SER A 145 11.45 3.62 18.10
C SER A 145 9.94 3.48 17.91
N GLU A 146 9.16 4.52 18.28
CA GLU A 146 7.71 4.54 18.07
C GLU A 146 7.35 4.73 16.59
N ALA A 147 8.10 5.57 15.89
CA ALA A 147 7.93 5.79 14.45
C ALA A 147 8.26 4.50 13.68
N ASP A 148 9.38 3.86 13.98
CA ASP A 148 9.81 2.60 13.36
C ASP A 148 8.76 1.49 13.55
N ALA A 149 8.20 1.35 14.76
CA ALA A 149 7.13 0.40 15.00
C ALA A 149 5.84 0.71 14.21
N THR A 150 5.55 2.00 13.99
CA THR A 150 4.40 2.44 13.20
C THR A 150 4.64 2.25 11.70
N TRP A 151 5.88 2.42 11.25
CA TRP A 151 6.31 2.11 9.90
C TRP A 151 6.19 0.61 9.61
N ASP A 152 6.67 -0.25 10.51
CA ASP A 152 6.54 -1.69 10.38
C ASP A 152 5.07 -2.10 10.25
N LYS A 153 4.19 -1.53 11.08
CA LYS A 153 2.74 -1.75 10.99
C LYS A 153 2.16 -1.29 9.65
N PHE A 154 2.60 -0.14 9.12
CA PHE A 154 2.19 0.31 7.79
C PHE A 154 2.62 -0.70 6.71
N GLN A 155 3.85 -1.18 6.76
CA GLN A 155 4.34 -2.20 5.82
C GLN A 155 3.59 -3.53 5.96
N GLU A 156 3.23 -3.95 7.17
CA GLU A 156 2.37 -5.12 7.41
C GLU A 156 1.01 -4.96 6.75
N GLN A 157 0.36 -3.80 6.89
CA GLN A 157 -0.93 -3.53 6.25
C GLN A 157 -0.84 -3.55 4.72
N ILE A 158 0.21 -2.98 4.14
CA ILE A 158 0.47 -3.05 2.69
C ILE A 158 0.72 -4.51 2.26
N THR A 159 1.45 -5.28 3.05
CA THR A 159 1.68 -6.71 2.80
C THR A 159 0.37 -7.48 2.73
N GLU A 160 -0.51 -7.29 3.72
CA GLU A 160 -1.81 -7.95 3.77
C GLU A 160 -2.69 -7.62 2.56
N ILE A 161 -2.75 -6.36 2.14
CA ILE A 161 -3.54 -5.91 0.97
C ILE A 161 -3.05 -6.62 -0.31
N TYR A 162 -1.73 -6.66 -0.52
CA TYR A 162 -1.14 -7.20 -1.74
C TYR A 162 -1.19 -8.72 -1.79
N GLU A 163 -0.96 -9.41 -0.68
CA GLU A 163 -1.09 -10.86 -0.61
C GLU A 163 -2.54 -11.32 -0.85
N GLN A 164 -3.53 -10.60 -0.30
CA GLN A 164 -4.95 -10.86 -0.56
C GLN A 164 -5.29 -10.73 -2.05
N ALA A 165 -4.69 -9.74 -2.72
CA ALA A 165 -4.85 -9.52 -4.15
C ALA A 165 -3.95 -10.43 -5.03
N ASP A 166 -3.18 -11.35 -4.46
CA ASP A 166 -2.19 -12.18 -5.18
C ASP A 166 -1.25 -11.30 -6.05
N LEU A 167 -0.71 -10.26 -5.42
CA LEU A 167 0.30 -9.36 -5.97
C LEU A 167 1.62 -9.51 -5.23
N MET A 168 2.70 -9.08 -5.88
CA MET A 168 4.01 -8.96 -5.21
C MET A 168 3.96 -7.81 -4.22
N VAL A 169 4.28 -8.08 -2.96
CA VAL A 169 4.34 -7.09 -1.89
C VAL A 169 5.43 -6.06 -2.20
N PRO A 170 5.11 -4.75 -2.23
CA PRO A 170 6.11 -3.72 -2.41
C PRO A 170 6.91 -3.52 -1.12
N ASP A 171 8.21 -3.31 -1.25
CA ASP A 171 9.03 -2.72 -0.20
C ASP A 171 8.78 -1.21 -0.21
N MET A 172 8.02 -0.71 0.77
CA MET A 172 7.69 0.70 0.81
C MET A 172 8.87 1.57 1.24
N ALA A 173 9.89 1.01 1.90
CA ALA A 173 11.08 1.78 2.23
C ALA A 173 11.85 2.08 0.95
N GLU A 174 12.02 1.08 0.08
CA GLU A 174 12.60 1.28 -1.25
C GLU A 174 11.73 2.19 -2.13
N ALA A 175 10.41 1.98 -2.13
CA ALA A 175 9.51 2.75 -2.98
C ALA A 175 9.46 4.25 -2.62
N LEU A 176 9.63 4.61 -1.35
CA LEU A 176 9.62 6.01 -0.90
C LEU A 176 11.00 6.67 -0.83
N SER A 177 12.08 5.92 -1.06
CA SER A 177 13.46 6.41 -0.97
C SER A 177 13.91 7.27 -2.16
#